data_AF-A0A6V8KMK1-F1
#
_entry.id   AF-A0A6V8KMK1-F1
#
_cell.length_a   1.000
_cell.length_b   1.000
_cell.length_c   1.000
_cell.angle_alpha   90.00
_cell.angle_beta   90.00
_cell.angle_gamma   90.00
#
_symmetry.space_group_name_H-M   'P 1'
#
loop_
_entity.id
_entity.type
_entity.pdbx_description
1 polymer ?
#
loop_
_entity_poly.entity_id
_entity_poly.type
_entity_poly.pdbx_seq_one_letter_code
_entity_poly.pdbx_strand_id
1 'polypeptide(L)'
;MRRRKGGDHTLAAYKSIRAARPDGAPIYIICDNLSANTTPAIRAWCARNKVELVLTPTSASWANPIEAQFGPLRAFTMANSNYPNHTVLAREMHAYLRWRNANARHPDVLAAQRRERARIRSERQQRWGRPRTKAG
;
A
#
# COMPACT_ATOMS: atom_id res chain seq x y z
N MET A 1 -1.22 20.70 -19.59
CA MET A 1 0.11 20.42 -19.00
C MET A 1 -0.06 19.61 -17.70
N ARG A 2 0.12 18.29 -17.72
CA ARG A 2 -0.04 17.42 -16.54
C ARG A 2 1.25 17.46 -15.72
N ARG A 3 1.26 18.22 -14.62
CA ARG A 3 2.34 18.22 -13.60
C ARG A 3 2.63 16.76 -13.22
N ARG A 4 3.72 16.19 -13.73
CA ARG A 4 4.17 14.85 -13.32
C ARG A 4 4.46 14.95 -11.82
N LYS A 5 3.64 14.33 -10.99
CA LYS A 5 4.01 14.07 -9.58
C LYS A 5 5.35 13.34 -9.63
N GLY A 6 6.41 13.99 -9.15
CA GLY A 6 7.78 13.51 -9.25
C GLY A 6 7.95 12.17 -8.53
N GLY A 7 8.89 11.35 -9.03
CA GLY A 7 9.22 10.06 -8.43
C GLY A 7 10.08 10.16 -7.16
N ASP A 8 10.38 11.37 -6.68
CA ASP A 8 11.36 11.60 -5.62
C ASP A 8 10.93 10.99 -4.29
N HIS A 9 9.65 11.16 -3.92
CA HIS A 9 9.09 10.52 -2.72
C HIS A 9 9.11 9.00 -2.82
N THR A 10 8.82 8.45 -4.00
CA THR A 10 8.87 7.00 -4.23
C THR A 10 10.31 6.48 -4.14
N LEU A 11 11.27 7.18 -4.75
CA LEU A 11 12.67 6.82 -4.67
C LEU A 11 13.19 6.88 -3.23
N ALA A 12 12.81 7.91 -2.46
CA ALA A 12 13.14 8.01 -1.05
C ALA A 12 12.58 6.82 -0.25
N ALA A 13 11.33 6.44 -0.50
CA ALA A 13 10.72 5.27 0.14
C ALA A 13 11.47 3.97 -0.20
N TYR A 14 11.84 3.76 -1.46
CA TYR A 14 12.58 2.56 -1.89
C TYR A 14 13.98 2.49 -1.26
N LYS A 15 14.68 3.64 -1.16
CA LYS A 15 15.95 3.74 -0.44
C LYS A 15 15.81 3.35 1.03
N SER A 16 14.78 3.85 1.72
CA SER A 16 14.49 3.49 3.11
C SER A 16 14.19 1.99 3.27
N ILE A 17 13.43 1.40 2.35
CA ILE A 17 13.14 -0.05 2.35
C ILE A 17 14.43 -0.87 2.21
N ARG A 18 15.31 -0.51 1.27
CA ARG A 18 16.59 -1.20 1.09
C ARG A 18 17.50 -1.05 2.30
N ALA A 19 17.58 0.14 2.89
CA ALA A 19 18.39 0.40 4.08
C ALA A 19 17.92 -0.42 5.29
N ALA A 20 16.61 -0.67 5.42
CA ALA A 20 16.04 -1.50 6.48
C ALA A 20 16.33 -3.01 6.33
N ARG A 21 16.94 -3.44 5.22
CA ARG A 21 17.36 -4.82 4.94
C ARG A 21 18.84 -4.80 4.52
N PRO A 22 19.81 -4.80 5.43
CA PRO A 22 21.22 -4.73 5.07
C PRO A 22 21.82 -6.09 4.63
N ASP A 23 21.01 -7.15 4.60
CA ASP A 23 21.41 -8.53 4.28
C ASP A 23 21.90 -8.78 2.84
N GLY A 24 21.79 -7.79 1.95
CA GLY A 24 22.22 -7.90 0.55
C GLY A 24 21.35 -8.83 -0.32
N ALA A 25 20.25 -9.36 0.23
CA ALA A 25 19.30 -10.20 -0.49
C ALA A 25 18.46 -9.37 -1.47
N PRO A 26 17.99 -9.92 -2.60
CA PRO A 26 17.11 -9.21 -3.51
C PRO A 26 15.82 -8.75 -2.81
N ILE A 27 15.35 -7.54 -3.15
CA ILE A 27 14.06 -7.01 -2.68
C ILE A 27 13.11 -6.91 -3.88
N TYR A 28 11.92 -7.52 -3.74
CA TYR A 28 10.83 -7.39 -4.70
C TYR A 28 9.81 -6.38 -4.17
N ILE A 29 9.61 -5.29 -4.91
CA ILE A 29 8.60 -4.28 -4.58
C ILE A 29 7.41 -4.49 -5.50
N ILE A 30 6.29 -4.92 -4.93
CA ILE A 30 5.01 -5.05 -5.63
C ILE A 30 4.29 -3.70 -5.54
N CYS A 31 4.02 -3.05 -6.67
CA CYS A 31 3.34 -1.76 -6.70
C CYS A 31 2.50 -1.56 -7.97
N ASP A 32 1.66 -0.53 -8.00
CA ASP A 32 0.87 -0.21 -9.19
C ASP A 32 1.75 0.34 -10.33
N ASN A 33 1.24 0.25 -11.56
CA ASN A 33 1.92 0.75 -12.76
C ASN A 33 1.79 2.29 -12.92
N LEU A 34 1.74 3.04 -11.82
CA LEU A 34 1.77 4.50 -11.88
C LEU A 34 3.15 4.98 -12.35
N SER A 35 3.19 5.96 -13.26
CA SER A 35 4.44 6.46 -13.83
C SER A 35 5.41 7.05 -12.80
N ALA A 36 4.91 7.49 -11.64
CA ALA A 36 5.74 7.93 -10.52
C ALA A 36 6.59 6.80 -9.92
N ASN A 37 6.18 5.53 -10.04
CA ASN A 37 6.90 4.37 -9.52
C ASN A 37 8.02 3.88 -10.43
N THR A 38 8.08 4.37 -11.67
CA THR A 38 8.91 3.78 -12.72
C THR A 38 9.73 4.82 -13.49
N THR A 39 9.99 5.97 -12.87
CA THR A 39 10.84 7.01 -13.46
C THR A 39 12.22 6.46 -13.83
N PRO A 40 12.93 7.03 -14.82
CA PRO A 40 14.27 6.58 -15.19
C PRO A 40 15.24 6.53 -14.00
N ALA A 41 15.18 7.53 -13.11
CA ALA A 41 15.98 7.59 -11.89
C ALA A 41 15.71 6.41 -10.95
N ILE A 42 14.43 6.04 -10.77
CA ILE A 42 14.04 4.87 -9.96
C ILE A 42 14.56 3.59 -10.58
N ARG A 43 14.35 3.37 -11.89
CA ARG A 43 14.79 2.15 -12.57
C ARG A 43 16.31 1.97 -12.48
N ALA A 44 17.05 3.05 -12.73
CA ALA A 44 18.50 3.05 -12.63
C ALA A 44 18.98 2.75 -11.20
N TRP A 45 18.33 3.31 -10.18
CA TRP A 45 18.67 3.01 -8.79
C TRP A 45 18.34 1.56 -8.41
N CYS A 46 17.17 1.04 -8.79
CA CYS A 46 16.75 -0.32 -8.51
C CYS A 46 17.75 -1.36 -9.07
N ALA A 47 18.17 -1.18 -10.33
CA ALA A 47 19.16 -2.05 -10.99
C ALA A 47 20.49 -2.13 -10.22
N ARG A 48 20.92 -1.03 -9.60
CA ARG A 48 22.17 -0.98 -8.81
C ARG A 48 22.04 -1.52 -7.39
N ASN A 49 20.83 -1.71 -6.87
CA ASN A 49 20.59 -1.99 -5.45
C ASN A 49 19.91 -3.35 -5.18
N LYS A 50 19.91 -4.25 -6.18
CA LYS A 50 19.21 -5.55 -6.13
C LYS A 50 17.74 -5.40 -5.75
N VAL A 51 17.08 -4.40 -6.33
CA VAL A 51 15.64 -4.16 -6.15
C VAL A 51 14.94 -4.42 -7.47
N GLU A 52 13.92 -5.26 -7.46
CA GLU A 52 13.07 -5.57 -8.61
C GLU A 52 11.68 -5.00 -8.40
N LEU A 53 11.14 -4.33 -9.42
CA LEU A 53 9.77 -3.79 -9.41
C LEU A 53 8.83 -4.78 -10.07
N VAL A 54 7.83 -5.24 -9.33
CA VAL A 54 6.78 -6.14 -9.80
C VAL A 54 5.48 -5.34 -9.93
N LEU A 55 5.18 -4.90 -11.14
CA LEU A 55 4.06 -3.99 -11.40
C LEU A 55 2.75 -4.77 -11.54
N THR A 56 1.71 -4.36 -10.79
CA THR A 56 0.37 -4.91 -10.99
C THR A 56 -0.25 -4.37 -12.29
N PRO A 57 -1.07 -5.16 -13.00
CA PRO A 57 -1.76 -4.69 -14.20
C PRO A 57 -2.58 -3.41 -13.95
N THR A 58 -2.79 -2.62 -15.01
CA THR A 58 -3.59 -1.40 -14.94
C THR A 58 -5.00 -1.70 -14.44
N SER A 59 -5.49 -0.90 -13.49
CA SER A 59 -6.80 -1.10 -12.84
C SER A 59 -6.95 -2.42 -12.05
N ALA A 60 -5.85 -3.05 -11.64
CA ALA A 60 -5.86 -4.24 -10.80
C ALA A 60 -5.37 -3.95 -9.36
N SER A 61 -5.86 -2.87 -8.74
CA SER A 61 -5.57 -2.57 -7.32
C SER A 61 -5.90 -3.77 -6.42
N TRP A 62 -6.94 -4.53 -6.76
CA TRP A 62 -7.32 -5.74 -6.03
C TRP A 62 -6.23 -6.83 -5.97
N ALA A 63 -5.27 -6.80 -6.89
CA ALA A 63 -4.13 -7.71 -6.91
C ALA A 63 -2.96 -7.21 -6.05
N ASN A 64 -2.98 -5.95 -5.59
CA ASN A 64 -1.92 -5.38 -4.78
C ASN A 64 -2.11 -5.77 -3.29
N PRO A 65 -1.21 -6.58 -2.69
CA PRO A 65 -1.37 -7.05 -1.32
C PRO A 65 -1.40 -5.94 -0.26
N ILE A 66 -0.88 -4.75 -0.59
CA ILE A 66 -0.85 -3.61 0.33
C ILE A 66 -2.26 -3.05 0.60
N GLU A 67 -3.21 -3.22 -0.33
CA GLU A 67 -4.55 -2.66 -0.20
C GLU A 67 -5.26 -3.18 1.05
N ALA A 68 -5.07 -4.46 1.36
CA ALA A 68 -5.63 -5.10 2.56
C ALA A 68 -5.08 -4.51 3.88
N GLN A 69 -3.95 -3.79 3.83
CA GLN A 69 -3.33 -3.17 5.00
C GLN A 69 -3.90 -1.79 5.31
N PHE A 70 -4.48 -1.10 4.32
CA PHE A 70 -5.01 0.25 4.50
C PHE A 70 -6.36 0.29 5.22
N GLY A 71 -7.19 -0.75 5.08
CA GLY A 71 -8.44 -0.87 5.84
C GLY A 71 -8.21 -0.81 7.36
N PRO A 72 -7.39 -1.71 7.94
CA PRO A 72 -7.03 -1.66 9.34
C PRO A 72 -6.38 -0.33 9.75
N LEU A 73 -5.42 0.18 8.96
CA LEU A 73 -4.78 1.46 9.28
C LEU A 73 -5.82 2.56 9.48
N ARG A 74 -6.73 2.75 8.52
CA ARG A 74 -7.80 3.75 8.63
C ARG A 74 -8.73 3.47 9.81
N ALA A 75 -9.11 2.22 10.03
CA ALA A 75 -10.01 1.84 11.11
C ALA A 75 -9.44 2.15 12.50
N PHE A 76 -8.15 1.89 12.72
CA PHE A 76 -7.53 2.06 14.05
C PHE A 76 -6.94 3.45 14.28
N THR A 77 -6.69 4.23 13.22
CA THR A 77 -6.08 5.56 13.39
C THR A 77 -7.01 6.69 13.00
N MET A 78 -8.01 6.49 12.15
CA MET A 78 -8.86 7.57 11.64
C MET A 78 -10.33 7.43 12.03
N ALA A 79 -10.81 6.21 12.31
CA ALA A 79 -12.19 6.04 12.73
C ALA A 79 -12.41 6.75 14.07
N ASN A 80 -13.46 7.57 14.13
CA ASN A 80 -13.88 8.29 15.33
C ASN A 80 -12.80 9.20 15.96
N SER A 81 -11.85 9.68 15.17
CA SER A 81 -10.76 10.54 15.63
C SER A 81 -10.85 11.93 14.98
N ASN A 82 -10.74 13.00 15.77
CA ASN A 82 -10.64 14.37 15.27
C ASN A 82 -9.25 14.94 15.58
N TYR A 83 -8.32 14.80 14.64
CA TYR A 83 -6.96 15.31 14.83
C TYR A 83 -6.88 16.81 14.49
N PRO A 84 -6.18 17.60 15.31
CA PRO A 84 -6.08 19.05 15.09
C PRO A 84 -5.23 19.42 13.88
N ASN A 85 -4.36 18.53 13.39
CA ASN A 85 -3.55 18.72 12.18
C ASN A 85 -2.95 17.41 11.64
N HIS A 86 -2.35 17.49 10.45
CA HIS A 86 -1.72 16.36 9.77
C HIS A 86 -0.50 15.77 10.50
N THR A 87 0.23 16.58 11.28
CA THR A 87 1.39 16.11 12.04
C THR A 87 0.97 15.14 13.14
N VAL A 88 -0.12 15.45 13.84
CA VAL A 88 -0.70 14.56 14.86
C VAL A 88 -1.20 13.26 14.21
N LEU A 89 -1.94 13.35 13.11
CA LEU A 89 -2.38 12.17 12.36
C LEU A 89 -1.20 11.28 11.94
N ALA A 90 -0.12 11.86 11.41
CA ALA A 90 1.06 11.12 10.99
C ALA A 90 1.74 10.41 12.18
N ARG A 91 1.83 11.07 13.34
CA ARG A 91 2.36 10.49 14.58
C ARG A 91 1.53 9.29 15.04
N GLU A 92 0.21 9.40 15.04
CA GLU A 92 -0.69 8.30 15.43
C GLU A 92 -0.65 7.15 14.44
N MET A 93 -0.58 7.43 13.14
CA MET A 93 -0.33 6.40 12.13
C MET A 93 0.97 5.65 12.40
N HIS A 94 2.07 6.35 12.71
CA HIS A 94 3.34 5.72 13.05
C HIS A 94 3.27 4.91 14.36
N ALA A 95 2.57 5.42 15.38
CA ALA A 95 2.39 4.71 16.65
C ALA A 95 1.63 3.39 16.45
N TYR A 96 0.52 3.44 15.72
CA TYR A 96 -0.23 2.24 15.35
C TYR A 96 0.60 1.26 14.53
N LEU A 97 1.37 1.73 13.53
CA LEU A 97 2.22 0.84 12.72
C LEU A 97 3.27 0.11 13.57
N ARG A 98 3.91 0.80 14.53
CA ARG A 98 4.85 0.18 15.47
C ARG A 98 4.15 -0.87 16.34
N TRP A 99 3.02 -0.51 16.96
CA TRP A 99 2.25 -1.43 17.78
C TRP A 99 1.79 -2.66 16.98
N ARG A 100 1.24 -2.46 15.77
CA ARG A 100 0.77 -3.52 14.89
C ARG A 100 1.90 -4.47 14.49
N ASN A 101 3.10 -3.94 14.19
CA ASN A 101 4.24 -4.76 13.84
C ASN A 101 4.72 -5.63 15.02
N ALA A 102 4.69 -5.10 16.24
CA ALA A 102 4.96 -5.87 17.45
C ALA A 102 3.85 -6.89 17.79
N ASN A 103 2.61 -6.62 17.35
CA ASN A 103 1.42 -7.42 17.64
C ASN A 103 0.81 -8.03 16.35
N ALA A 104 1.65 -8.56 15.47
CA ALA A 104 1.23 -8.98 14.12
C ALA A 104 0.12 -10.04 14.09
N ARG A 105 -0.09 -10.77 15.19
CA ARG A 105 -1.13 -11.80 15.35
C ARG A 105 -2.34 -11.35 16.17
N HIS A 106 -2.46 -10.06 16.50
CA HIS A 106 -3.58 -9.56 17.28
C HIS A 106 -4.92 -9.88 16.60
N PRO A 107 -5.90 -10.47 17.30
CA PRO A 107 -7.16 -10.93 16.71
C PRO A 107 -7.89 -9.85 15.91
N ASP A 108 -7.96 -8.63 16.43
CA ASP A 108 -8.67 -7.52 15.79
C ASP A 108 -7.98 -7.02 14.52
N VAL A 109 -6.64 -7.03 14.49
CA VAL A 109 -5.87 -6.68 13.29
C VAL A 109 -6.14 -7.70 12.20
N LEU A 110 -6.10 -8.99 12.54
CA LEU A 110 -6.38 -10.07 11.60
C LEU A 110 -7.84 -10.02 11.11
N ALA A 111 -8.80 -9.72 12.00
CA ALA A 111 -10.20 -9.58 11.65
C ALA A 111 -10.42 -8.40 10.69
N ALA A 112 -9.81 -7.24 10.96
CA ALA A 112 -9.88 -6.08 10.09
C ALA A 112 -9.25 -6.34 8.72
N GLN A 113 -8.10 -7.01 8.67
CA GLN A 113 -7.47 -7.43 7.40
C GLN A 113 -8.36 -8.40 6.62
N ARG A 114 -9.00 -9.37 7.27
CA ARG A 114 -9.94 -10.30 6.62
C ARG A 114 -11.13 -9.57 6.01
N ARG A 115 -11.73 -8.62 6.73
CA ARG A 115 -12.83 -7.79 6.23
C ARG A 115 -12.40 -6.98 5.01
N GLU A 116 -11.24 -6.32 5.08
CA GLU A 116 -10.75 -5.52 3.95
C GLU A 116 -10.41 -6.39 2.74
N ARG A 117 -9.81 -7.57 2.93
CA ARG A 117 -9.59 -8.55 1.83
C ARG A 117 -10.89 -9.04 1.21
N ALA A 118 -11.94 -9.23 1.99
CA ALA A 118 -13.26 -9.60 1.46
C ALA A 118 -13.83 -8.47 0.59
N ARG A 119 -13.72 -7.22 1.07
CA ARG A 119 -14.11 -6.03 0.32
C ARG A 119 -13.37 -5.93 -1.02
N ILE A 120 -12.03 -5.99 -0.98
CA ILE A 120 -11.18 -5.92 -2.18
C ILE A 120 -11.48 -7.04 -3.17
N ARG A 121 -11.72 -8.28 -2.70
CA ARG A 121 -12.07 -9.40 -3.59
C ARG A 121 -13.42 -9.21 -4.27
N SER A 122 -14.38 -8.55 -3.62
CA SER A 122 -15.67 -8.24 -4.24
C SER A 122 -15.52 -7.26 -5.42
N GLU A 123 -14.54 -6.37 -5.38
CA GLU A 123 -14.22 -5.44 -6.49
C GLU A 123 -13.73 -6.18 -7.75
N ARG A 124 -13.03 -7.32 -7.60
CA ARG A 124 -12.63 -8.19 -8.73
C ARG A 124 -13.86 -8.75 -9.48
N GLN A 125 -14.93 -9.07 -8.76
CA GLN A 125 -16.14 -9.68 -9.34
C GLN A 125 -17.04 -8.65 -10.04
N GLN A 126 -17.00 -7.38 -9.64
CA GLN A 126 -17.85 -6.33 -10.21
C GLN A 126 -17.44 -5.89 -11.63
N ARG A 127 -16.23 -6.21 -12.09
CA ARG A 127 -15.68 -5.65 -13.34
C ARG A 127 -15.80 -6.53 -14.60
N TRP A 128 -16.50 -7.66 -14.53
CA TRP A 128 -16.80 -8.50 -15.69
C TRP A 128 -18.30 -8.71 -15.87
N GLY A 129 -18.94 -7.82 -16.63
CA GLY A 129 -20.15 -8.09 -17.44
C GLY A 129 -21.44 -8.56 -16.76
N ARG A 130 -21.54 -8.66 -15.42
CA ARG A 130 -22.79 -9.04 -14.75
C ARG A 130 -23.50 -7.81 -14.18
N PRO A 131 -24.70 -7.45 -14.68
CA PRO A 131 -25.51 -6.39 -14.08
C PRO A 131 -25.81 -6.72 -12.62
N ARG A 132 -25.87 -5.68 -11.78
CA ARG A 132 -26.42 -5.76 -10.42
C ARG A 132 -27.83 -6.34 -10.53
N THR A 133 -28.08 -7.53 -9.97
CA THR A 133 -29.43 -8.02 -9.78
C THR A 133 -30.15 -7.01 -8.89
N LYS A 134 -31.17 -6.34 -9.42
CA LYS A 134 -32.08 -5.55 -8.60
C LYS A 134 -32.78 -6.54 -7.66
N ALA A 135 -32.71 -6.30 -6.36
CA ALA A 135 -33.63 -6.94 -5.42
C ALA A 135 -35.05 -6.49 -5.78
N GLY A 136 -35.95 -7.45 -5.92
CA GLY A 136 -37.38 -7.24 -6.14
C GLY A 136 -38.10 -6.82 -4.87
#